data_AF-A0A1F8SWY6-F1
#
_entry.id   AF-A0A1F8SWY6-F1
#
_cell.length_a   1.000
_cell.length_b   1.000
_cell.length_c   1.000
_cell.angle_alpha   90.00
_cell.angle_beta   90.00
_cell.angle_gamma   90.00
#
_symmetry.space_group_name_H-M   'P 1'
#
loop_
_entity.id
_entity.type
_entity.pdbx_description
1 polymer ?
#
loop_
_entity_poly.entity_id
_entity_poly.type
_entity_poly.pdbx_seq_one_letter_code
_entity_poly.pdbx_strand_id
1 'polypeptide(L)'
;MVDLPKKKVGIVACSGEELAEGTVTRLAALKVLEHLRPNDTVTICLPLFLAGGEGDRAFARFYPTISVDGCELRCAARATEMYSNKPAASIMVQDLVEDNKLDQPQGRRRLNAAGLQAVDITADRIANTVDELLGKQWNRKLGELIQLEVIDELQPDSTTESVNATCACGSGIPIQKVLITGKEVTLVGLPLIFQQFYEAEKTPTDTNLDELMGTIKIYNPIPAEEEPAYREGIRKAYMNFWFKEKDR
;
A
#
# COMPACT_ATOMS: atom_id res chain seq x y z
N MET A 1 -17.70 9.45 9.81
CA MET A 1 -16.58 8.94 9.00
C MET A 1 -16.98 7.58 8.47
N VAL A 2 -16.64 7.19 7.24
CA VAL A 2 -16.33 5.77 7.03
C VAL A 2 -14.97 5.63 7.68
N ASP A 3 -14.86 4.81 8.72
CA ASP A 3 -13.60 4.62 9.42
C ASP A 3 -12.65 3.90 8.46
N LEU A 4 -11.78 4.67 7.80
CA LEU A 4 -10.80 4.11 6.89
C LEU A 4 -9.70 3.48 7.75
N PRO A 5 -9.21 2.28 7.40
CA PRO A 5 -8.10 1.67 8.12
C PRO A 5 -6.93 2.65 8.23
N LYS A 6 -6.21 2.64 9.36
CA LYS A 6 -4.99 3.44 9.54
C LYS A 6 -4.13 3.33 8.27
N LYS A 7 -3.74 4.47 7.70
CA LYS A 7 -2.83 4.51 6.54
C LYS A 7 -1.55 3.76 6.90
N LYS A 8 -1.31 2.63 6.23
CA LYS A 8 -0.07 1.87 6.31
C LYS A 8 0.73 2.05 5.02
N VAL A 9 2.03 1.80 5.12
CA VAL A 9 2.94 1.80 3.98
C VAL A 9 3.29 0.36 3.60
N GLY A 10 3.13 0.00 2.33
CA GLY A 10 3.54 -1.28 1.78
C GLY A 10 5.04 -1.30 1.50
N ILE A 11 5.71 -2.41 1.80
CA ILE A 11 7.10 -2.64 1.44
C ILE A 11 7.15 -3.87 0.52
N VAL A 12 7.59 -3.66 -0.71
CA VAL A 12 7.80 -4.73 -1.70
C VAL A 12 9.30 -4.95 -1.82
N ALA A 13 9.83 -5.98 -1.17
CA ALA A 13 11.21 -6.39 -1.35
C ALA A 13 11.35 -7.28 -2.59
N CYS A 14 12.40 -7.07 -3.39
CA CYS A 14 12.72 -7.99 -4.47
C CYS A 14 13.13 -9.36 -3.89
N SER A 15 12.81 -10.45 -4.59
CA SER A 15 13.18 -11.80 -4.14
C SER A 15 14.70 -11.99 -4.15
N GLY A 16 15.33 -11.58 -5.25
CA GLY A 16 16.79 -11.52 -5.44
C GLY A 16 17.57 -12.74 -4.94
N GLU A 17 17.00 -13.95 -5.04
CA GLU A 17 17.50 -15.17 -4.37
C GLU A 17 18.92 -15.58 -4.79
N GLU A 18 19.36 -15.13 -5.97
CA GLU A 18 20.68 -15.43 -6.53
C GLU A 18 21.77 -14.43 -6.14
N LEU A 19 21.42 -13.34 -5.43
CA LEU A 19 22.30 -12.21 -5.11
C LEU A 19 22.31 -11.92 -3.61
N ALA A 20 23.43 -11.39 -3.09
CA ALA A 20 23.52 -11.01 -1.68
C ALA A 20 22.60 -9.82 -1.37
N GLU A 21 22.51 -8.88 -2.30
CA GLU A 21 21.67 -7.68 -2.23
C GLU A 21 20.18 -8.04 -2.16
N GLY A 22 19.77 -9.14 -2.81
CA GLY A 22 18.40 -9.66 -2.67
C GLY A 22 18.10 -10.23 -1.28
N THR A 23 19.12 -10.70 -0.56
CA THR A 23 18.96 -11.04 0.87
C THR A 23 18.96 -9.78 1.74
N VAL A 24 19.72 -8.76 1.36
CA VAL A 24 19.68 -7.44 2.02
C VAL A 24 18.28 -6.84 1.94
N THR A 25 17.63 -6.82 0.76
CA THR A 25 16.26 -6.27 0.61
C THR A 25 15.27 -6.95 1.55
N ARG A 26 15.27 -8.29 1.58
CA ARG A 26 14.32 -9.10 2.39
C ARG A 26 14.56 -8.93 3.88
N LEU A 27 15.81 -8.96 4.33
CA LEU A 27 16.14 -8.77 5.75
C LEU A 27 15.90 -7.33 6.21
N ALA A 28 16.15 -6.34 5.36
CA ALA A 28 15.86 -4.94 5.66
C ALA A 28 14.34 -4.72 5.81
N ALA A 29 13.54 -5.25 4.87
CA ALA A 29 12.08 -5.21 4.98
C ALA A 29 11.59 -5.92 6.26
N LEU A 30 12.10 -7.11 6.56
CA LEU A 30 11.77 -7.83 7.79
C LEU A 30 12.09 -7.02 9.05
N LYS A 31 13.27 -6.41 9.13
CA LYS A 31 13.68 -5.56 10.25
C LYS A 31 12.74 -4.37 10.44
N VAL A 32 12.30 -3.74 9.34
CA VAL A 32 11.31 -2.64 9.43
C VAL A 32 9.99 -3.15 9.98
N LEU A 33 9.50 -4.28 9.47
CA LEU A 33 8.23 -4.87 9.87
C LEU A 33 8.21 -5.35 11.32
N GLU A 34 9.32 -5.89 11.83
CA GLU A 34 9.36 -6.47 13.17
C GLU A 34 9.83 -5.50 14.25
N HIS A 35 10.67 -4.52 13.89
CA HIS A 35 11.39 -3.72 14.89
C HIS A 35 11.24 -2.22 14.73
N LEU A 36 11.20 -1.70 13.50
CA LEU A 36 11.19 -0.24 13.31
C LEU A 36 9.77 0.32 13.24
N ARG A 37 8.90 -0.25 12.41
CA ARG A 37 7.56 0.28 12.10
C ARG A 37 6.47 -0.81 12.04
N PRO A 38 6.35 -1.68 13.07
CA PRO A 38 5.45 -2.84 13.03
C PRO A 38 3.96 -2.50 12.87
N ASN A 39 3.54 -1.34 13.37
CA ASN A 39 2.14 -0.90 13.30
C ASN A 39 1.82 -0.06 12.06
N ASP A 40 2.85 0.41 11.36
CA ASP A 40 2.74 1.39 10.27
C ASP A 40 3.07 0.78 8.90
N THR A 41 3.61 -0.44 8.87
CA THR A 41 4.08 -1.08 7.64
C THR A 41 3.42 -2.44 7.42
N VAL A 42 3.39 -2.84 6.14
CA VAL A 42 3.02 -4.19 5.72
C VAL A 42 4.01 -4.67 4.67
N THR A 43 4.22 -5.99 4.60
CA THR A 43 5.02 -6.58 3.54
C THR A 43 4.14 -6.98 2.38
N ILE A 44 4.67 -6.84 1.17
CA ILE A 44 4.09 -7.37 -0.05
C ILE A 44 5.02 -8.45 -0.59
N CYS A 45 4.49 -9.66 -0.72
CA CYS A 45 5.24 -10.79 -1.23
C CYS A 45 5.35 -10.68 -2.75
N LEU A 46 6.49 -10.24 -3.27
CA LEU A 46 6.68 -10.06 -4.72
C LEU A 46 6.32 -11.32 -5.54
N PRO A 47 6.70 -12.56 -5.16
CA PRO A 47 6.25 -13.76 -5.87
C PRO A 47 4.72 -13.90 -5.96
N LEU A 48 4.00 -13.70 -4.86
CA LEU A 48 2.54 -13.79 -4.82
C LEU A 48 1.91 -12.66 -5.64
N PHE A 49 2.46 -11.45 -5.51
CA PHE A 49 2.06 -10.28 -6.27
C PHE A 49 2.19 -10.53 -7.79
N LEU A 50 3.30 -11.11 -8.24
CA LEU A 50 3.50 -11.50 -9.65
C LEU A 50 2.53 -12.60 -10.08
N ALA A 51 2.23 -13.57 -9.21
CA ALA A 51 1.32 -14.67 -9.47
C ALA A 51 -0.17 -14.28 -9.52
N GLY A 52 -0.52 -13.01 -9.28
CA GLY A 52 -1.92 -12.54 -9.33
C GLY A 52 -2.57 -12.37 -7.96
N GLY A 53 -1.79 -12.26 -6.87
CA GLY A 53 -2.32 -12.01 -5.53
C GLY A 53 -3.12 -10.71 -5.46
N GLU A 54 -4.45 -10.81 -5.55
CA GLU A 54 -5.36 -9.66 -5.64
C GLU A 54 -5.26 -8.74 -4.42
N GLY A 55 -5.15 -9.31 -3.21
CA GLY A 55 -5.01 -8.53 -1.98
C GLY A 55 -3.77 -7.64 -1.96
N ASP A 56 -2.62 -8.18 -2.39
CA ASP A 56 -1.37 -7.42 -2.41
C ASP A 56 -1.36 -6.36 -3.53
N ARG A 57 -1.91 -6.69 -4.70
CA ARG A 57 -2.07 -5.74 -5.83
C ARG A 57 -3.02 -4.61 -5.49
N ALA A 58 -4.14 -4.92 -4.85
CA ALA A 58 -5.11 -3.92 -4.44
C ALA A 58 -4.52 -3.03 -3.33
N PHE A 59 -3.80 -3.60 -2.35
CA PHE A 59 -3.09 -2.80 -1.36
C PHE A 59 -2.14 -1.80 -2.03
N ALA A 60 -1.27 -2.27 -2.93
CA ALA A 60 -0.30 -1.41 -3.61
C ALA A 60 -0.93 -0.36 -4.54
N ARG A 61 -2.22 -0.51 -4.89
CA ARG A 61 -2.94 0.51 -5.68
C ARG A 61 -3.45 1.65 -4.82
N PHE A 62 -3.96 1.32 -3.62
CA PHE A 62 -4.66 2.28 -2.76
C PHE A 62 -3.79 2.86 -1.65
N TYR A 63 -2.69 2.19 -1.28
CA TYR A 63 -1.80 2.61 -0.22
C TYR A 63 -0.39 2.89 -0.75
N PRO A 64 0.31 3.87 -0.15
CA PRO A 64 1.69 4.18 -0.53
C PRO A 64 2.56 2.92 -0.37
N THR A 65 3.34 2.63 -1.40
CA THR A 65 4.16 1.42 -1.46
C THR A 65 5.59 1.77 -1.83
N ILE A 66 6.54 1.30 -1.04
CA ILE A 66 7.98 1.43 -1.25
C ILE A 66 8.49 0.16 -1.91
N SER A 67 9.14 0.28 -3.07
CA SER A 67 9.85 -0.84 -3.69
C SER A 67 11.31 -0.85 -3.24
N VAL A 68 11.83 -2.02 -2.88
CA VAL A 68 13.22 -2.21 -2.45
C VAL A 68 13.88 -3.26 -3.33
N ASP A 69 14.85 -2.84 -4.13
CA ASP A 69 15.45 -3.66 -5.18
C ASP A 69 16.96 -3.82 -4.98
N GLY A 70 17.43 -5.06 -5.15
CA GLY A 70 18.85 -5.43 -5.01
C GLY A 70 19.68 -5.31 -6.28
N CYS A 71 19.06 -5.09 -7.45
CA CYS A 71 19.76 -4.97 -8.73
C CYS A 71 18.95 -4.18 -9.76
N GLU A 72 19.61 -3.74 -10.84
CA GLU A 72 19.03 -2.89 -11.90
C GLU A 72 17.87 -3.51 -12.70
N LEU A 73 17.56 -4.80 -12.48
CA LEU A 73 16.32 -5.36 -13.02
C LEU A 73 15.08 -4.74 -12.40
N ARG A 74 15.19 -4.22 -11.16
CA ARG A 74 14.15 -3.48 -10.44
C ARG A 74 12.81 -4.24 -10.42
N CYS A 75 12.87 -5.53 -10.13
CA CYS A 75 11.72 -6.43 -10.20
C CYS A 75 10.57 -5.97 -9.30
N ALA A 76 10.85 -5.47 -8.09
CA ALA A 76 9.82 -4.98 -7.20
C ALA A 76 9.18 -3.70 -7.76
N ALA A 77 9.98 -2.68 -8.10
CA ALA A 77 9.46 -1.43 -8.63
C ALA A 77 8.62 -1.64 -9.90
N ARG A 78 9.15 -2.41 -10.86
CA ARG A 78 8.48 -2.70 -12.14
C ARG A 78 7.20 -3.50 -11.95
N ALA A 79 7.19 -4.50 -11.09
CA ALA A 79 5.98 -5.26 -10.82
C ALA A 79 4.90 -4.37 -10.21
N THR A 80 5.26 -3.58 -9.18
CA THR A 80 4.33 -2.67 -8.52
C THR A 80 3.72 -1.67 -9.51
N GLU A 81 4.52 -1.05 -10.36
CA GLU A 81 4.05 -0.11 -11.39
C GLU A 81 3.18 -0.80 -12.45
N MET A 82 3.57 -2.00 -12.89
CA MET A 82 2.86 -2.74 -13.94
C MET A 82 1.47 -3.22 -13.50
N TYR A 83 1.35 -3.74 -12.27
CA TYR A 83 0.12 -4.41 -11.82
C TYR A 83 -0.74 -3.57 -10.88
N SER A 84 -0.19 -2.48 -10.33
CA SER A 84 -0.88 -1.63 -9.36
C SER A 84 -0.72 -0.14 -9.68
N ASN A 85 0.20 0.55 -9.02
CA ASN A 85 0.45 1.98 -9.16
C ASN A 85 1.95 2.22 -9.12
N LYS A 86 2.41 3.40 -9.55
CA LYS A 86 3.81 3.77 -9.40
C LYS A 86 4.20 3.71 -7.91
N PRO A 87 5.33 3.07 -7.54
CA PRO A 87 5.82 3.10 -6.16
C PRO A 87 5.93 4.55 -5.65
N ALA A 88 5.51 4.77 -4.41
CA ALA A 88 5.63 6.07 -3.75
C ALA A 88 7.11 6.44 -3.52
N ALA A 89 7.96 5.43 -3.35
CA ALA A 89 9.41 5.54 -3.38
C ALA A 89 10.03 4.25 -3.90
N SER A 90 11.22 4.36 -4.48
CA SER A 90 12.03 3.23 -4.93
C SER A 90 13.43 3.34 -4.34
N ILE A 91 13.87 2.27 -3.67
CA ILE A 91 15.18 2.18 -3.00
C ILE A 91 15.99 1.09 -3.69
N MET A 92 17.20 1.45 -4.12
CA MET A 92 18.20 0.53 -4.64
C MET A 92 19.25 0.24 -3.56
N VAL A 93 19.47 -1.03 -3.25
CA VAL A 93 20.49 -1.42 -2.27
C VAL A 93 21.89 -1.03 -2.74
N GLN A 94 22.15 -1.11 -4.06
CA GLN A 94 23.44 -0.76 -4.64
C GLN A 94 23.79 0.72 -4.40
N ASP A 95 22.85 1.63 -4.66
CA ASP A 95 23.02 3.06 -4.37
C ASP A 95 23.40 3.29 -2.90
N LEU A 96 22.75 2.59 -1.96
CA LEU A 96 23.05 2.72 -0.53
C LEU A 96 24.42 2.17 -0.15
N VAL A 97 24.87 1.07 -0.78
CA VAL A 97 26.21 0.51 -0.58
C VAL A 97 27.27 1.49 -1.07
N GLU A 98 27.07 2.08 -2.25
CA GLU A 98 27.98 3.06 -2.85
C GLU A 98 28.03 4.37 -2.06
N ASP A 99 26.88 4.96 -1.75
CA ASP A 99 26.75 6.23 -1.02
C ASP A 99 27.39 6.16 0.37
N ASN A 100 27.29 5.00 1.03
CA ASN A 100 27.86 4.77 2.35
C ASN A 100 29.26 4.16 2.31
N LYS A 101 29.83 3.96 1.11
CA LYS A 101 31.18 3.40 0.89
C LYS A 101 31.39 2.07 1.63
N LEU A 102 30.37 1.22 1.62
CA LEU A 102 30.45 -0.10 2.24
C LEU A 102 31.25 -1.05 1.34
N ASP A 103 31.87 -2.05 1.96
CA ASP A 103 32.36 -3.20 1.21
C ASP A 103 31.19 -3.94 0.54
N GLN A 104 31.49 -4.71 -0.50
CA GLN A 104 30.49 -5.45 -1.24
C GLN A 104 29.74 -6.45 -0.32
N PRO A 105 28.40 -6.41 -0.27
CA PRO A 105 27.61 -7.47 0.35
C PRO A 105 27.89 -8.82 -0.30
N GLN A 106 28.13 -9.84 0.52
CA GLN A 106 28.39 -11.20 0.06
C GLN A 106 27.57 -12.20 0.85
N GLY A 107 27.29 -13.34 0.20
CA GLY A 107 26.60 -14.47 0.82
C GLY A 107 25.09 -14.40 0.62
N ARG A 108 24.53 -15.46 0.01
CA ARG A 108 23.09 -15.52 -0.32
C ARG A 108 22.23 -15.85 0.90
N ARG A 109 22.64 -16.84 1.69
CA ARG A 109 21.87 -17.27 2.88
C ARG A 109 22.37 -16.64 4.18
N ARG A 110 23.65 -16.31 4.24
CA ARG A 110 24.30 -15.68 5.39
C ARG A 110 25.18 -14.58 4.86
N LEU A 111 24.80 -13.35 5.18
CA LEU A 111 25.52 -12.18 4.76
C LEU A 111 26.85 -12.07 5.52
N ASN A 112 27.86 -11.51 4.86
CA ASN A 112 29.06 -11.01 5.51
C ASN A 112 28.74 -9.77 6.37
N ALA A 113 29.75 -9.25 7.09
CA ALA A 113 29.59 -8.06 7.92
C ALA A 113 29.08 -6.85 7.13
N ALA A 114 29.62 -6.64 5.92
CA ALA A 114 29.19 -5.55 5.03
C ALA A 114 27.72 -5.68 4.59
N GLY A 115 27.27 -6.90 4.28
CA GLY A 115 25.87 -7.16 3.97
C GLY A 115 24.95 -6.93 5.17
N LEU A 116 25.37 -7.27 6.39
CA LEU A 116 24.60 -6.94 7.60
C LEU A 116 24.52 -5.42 7.84
N GLN A 117 25.62 -4.69 7.61
CA GLN A 117 25.60 -3.22 7.66
C GLN A 117 24.67 -2.63 6.59
N ALA A 118 24.69 -3.19 5.37
CA ALA A 118 23.77 -2.78 4.31
C ALA A 118 22.31 -3.05 4.68
N VAL A 119 22.00 -4.13 5.40
CA VAL A 119 20.65 -4.39 5.95
C VAL A 119 20.23 -3.27 6.89
N ASP A 120 21.10 -2.88 7.81
CA ASP A 120 20.79 -1.83 8.79
C ASP A 120 20.53 -0.48 8.12
N ILE A 121 21.41 -0.07 7.20
CA ILE A 121 21.27 1.19 6.45
C ILE A 121 20.02 1.17 5.56
N THR A 122 19.74 0.05 4.89
CA THR A 122 18.55 -0.08 4.04
C THR A 122 17.28 -0.03 4.88
N ALA A 123 17.25 -0.71 6.03
CA ALA A 123 16.10 -0.69 6.94
C ALA A 123 15.84 0.73 7.47
N ASP A 124 16.89 1.45 7.87
CA ASP A 124 16.79 2.84 8.30
C ASP A 124 16.27 3.74 7.17
N ARG A 125 16.76 3.55 5.93
CA ARG A 125 16.26 4.32 4.78
C ARG A 125 14.77 4.07 4.56
N ILE A 126 14.33 2.81 4.57
CA ILE A 126 12.91 2.45 4.44
C ILE A 126 12.10 3.10 5.56
N ALA A 127 12.54 2.99 6.82
CA ALA A 127 11.80 3.55 7.96
C ALA A 127 11.65 5.07 7.90
N ASN A 128 12.70 5.81 7.52
CA ASN A 128 12.60 7.26 7.32
C ASN A 128 11.61 7.59 6.18
N THR A 129 11.63 6.83 5.09
CA THR A 129 10.67 7.03 3.98
C THR A 129 9.24 6.68 4.38
N VAL A 130 9.03 5.67 5.24
CA VAL A 130 7.71 5.39 5.84
C VAL A 130 7.22 6.58 6.65
N ASP A 131 8.09 7.16 7.48
CA ASP A 131 7.75 8.32 8.31
C ASP A 131 7.38 9.53 7.44
N GLU A 132 8.18 9.82 6.41
CA GLU A 132 7.91 10.87 5.41
C GLU A 132 6.54 10.68 4.74
N LEU A 133 6.23 9.45 4.29
CA LEU A 133 4.96 9.13 3.63
C LEU A 133 3.74 9.19 4.55
N LEU A 134 3.93 9.02 5.86
CA LEU A 134 2.88 9.13 6.86
C LEU A 134 2.82 10.52 7.53
N GLY A 135 3.67 11.47 7.12
CA GLY A 135 3.74 12.79 7.75
C GLY A 135 4.25 12.78 9.20
N LYS A 136 4.96 11.73 9.59
CA LYS A 136 5.56 11.56 10.92
C LYS A 136 7.00 12.09 10.86
N GLN A 137 7.46 12.90 11.81
CA GLN A 137 8.90 13.22 11.95
C GLN A 137 9.49 12.47 13.14
N TRP A 138 10.62 11.78 12.94
CA TRP A 138 11.28 11.01 13.99
C TRP A 138 12.38 11.81 14.70
N ASN A 139 12.29 11.96 16.03
CA ASN A 139 13.34 12.62 16.81
C ASN A 139 14.41 11.62 17.26
N ARG A 140 15.53 11.60 16.53
CA ARG A 140 16.67 10.70 16.81
C ARG A 140 17.36 10.92 18.16
N LYS A 141 17.17 12.06 18.83
CA LYS A 141 17.74 12.33 20.17
C LYS A 141 16.91 11.76 21.32
N LEU A 142 15.62 11.60 21.12
CA LEU A 142 14.68 11.14 22.15
C LEU A 142 14.18 9.72 21.90
N GLY A 143 14.32 9.20 20.67
CA GLY A 143 13.76 7.90 20.30
C GLY A 143 12.25 7.92 20.16
N GLU A 144 11.66 9.11 19.96
CA GLU A 144 10.22 9.34 19.96
C GLU A 144 9.75 10.07 18.69
N LEU A 145 8.45 9.92 18.40
CA LEU A 145 7.80 10.42 17.20
C LEU A 145 7.27 11.85 17.44
N ILE A 146 7.67 12.80 16.60
CA ILE A 146 7.08 14.14 16.50
C ILE A 146 5.98 14.05 15.44
N GLN A 147 4.72 14.13 15.85
CA GLN A 147 3.64 14.43 14.93
C GLN A 147 3.79 15.89 14.48
N LEU A 148 4.04 16.13 13.19
CA LEU A 148 3.71 17.44 12.63
C LEU A 148 2.19 17.50 12.55
N GLU A 149 1.63 18.55 13.11
CA GLU A 149 0.18 18.80 13.15
C GLU A 149 -0.40 18.77 11.73
N VAL A 150 -1.02 17.64 11.38
CA VAL A 150 -2.15 17.59 10.47
C VAL A 150 -3.22 16.73 11.15
N ILE A 151 -4.05 17.45 11.92
CA ILE A 151 -5.44 17.20 12.30
C ILE A 151 -5.80 15.76 12.72
N ASP A 152 -6.03 15.58 14.03
CA ASP A 152 -7.03 14.76 14.74
C ASP A 152 -7.61 13.53 13.99
N GLU A 153 -7.64 12.31 14.52
CA GLU A 153 -8.11 11.96 15.87
C GLU A 153 -7.40 10.70 16.42
N LEU A 154 -7.02 10.80 17.69
CA LEU A 154 -6.85 9.68 18.60
C LEU A 154 -8.23 9.30 19.17
N GLN A 155 -8.68 8.05 19.07
CA GLN A 155 -9.37 7.32 20.16
C GLN A 155 -9.55 5.81 19.85
N PRO A 156 -9.76 4.96 20.88
CA PRO A 156 -9.50 3.52 20.87
C PRO A 156 -10.69 2.67 20.36
N ASP A 157 -10.36 1.45 19.93
CA ASP A 157 -11.22 0.29 19.71
C ASP A 157 -12.74 0.54 19.58
N SER A 158 -13.24 0.61 18.34
CA SER A 158 -14.64 0.27 18.08
C SER A 158 -14.86 -0.33 16.69
N THR A 159 -15.18 -1.63 16.69
CA THR A 159 -15.89 -2.43 15.66
C THR A 159 -15.93 -1.89 14.24
N THR A 160 -14.89 -2.19 13.46
CA THR A 160 -14.92 -2.15 11.99
C THR A 160 -15.70 -3.35 11.45
N GLU A 161 -16.66 -3.12 10.54
CA GLU A 161 -17.34 -4.20 9.82
C GLU A 161 -16.34 -5.04 9.00
N SER A 162 -16.65 -6.34 8.91
CA SER A 162 -15.74 -7.45 8.56
C SER A 162 -14.96 -7.27 7.27
N VAL A 163 -13.65 -7.09 7.37
CA VAL A 163 -12.72 -7.04 6.24
C VAL A 163 -12.55 -8.43 5.63
N ASN A 164 -12.95 -8.64 4.37
CA ASN A 164 -12.82 -9.95 3.69
C ASN A 164 -11.69 -10.02 2.65
N ALA A 165 -11.12 -8.88 2.22
CA ALA A 165 -9.92 -8.87 1.38
C ALA A 165 -8.68 -8.64 2.26
N THR A 166 -8.37 -9.65 3.07
CA THR A 166 -7.20 -9.64 3.95
C THR A 166 -5.94 -9.94 3.15
N CYS A 167 -5.06 -8.96 3.02
CA CYS A 167 -3.63 -9.25 2.86
C CYS A 167 -3.20 -10.14 4.05
N ALA A 168 -2.22 -11.03 3.86
CA ALA A 168 -1.78 -12.00 4.88
C ALA A 168 -1.40 -11.37 6.24
N CYS A 169 -1.15 -10.06 6.29
CA CYS A 169 -0.88 -9.29 7.49
C CYS A 169 -2.11 -8.71 8.22
N GLY A 170 -3.33 -9.01 7.77
CA GLY A 170 -4.57 -8.53 8.42
C GLY A 170 -4.91 -7.05 8.19
N SER A 171 -4.15 -6.34 7.35
CA SER A 171 -4.32 -4.89 7.14
C SER A 171 -5.51 -4.50 6.26
N GLY A 172 -6.15 -5.50 5.64
CA GLY A 172 -7.51 -5.43 5.13
C GLY A 172 -7.89 -4.24 4.24
N ILE A 173 -8.14 -4.47 2.94
CA ILE A 173 -8.73 -3.43 2.09
C ILE A 173 -10.19 -3.22 2.53
N PRO A 174 -10.62 -1.97 2.80
CA PRO A 174 -11.98 -1.70 3.27
C PRO A 174 -12.99 -2.13 2.22
N ILE A 175 -14.08 -2.72 2.68
CA ILE A 175 -15.21 -3.13 1.85
C ILE A 175 -16.39 -2.20 2.10
N GLN A 176 -17.30 -2.10 1.13
CA GLN A 176 -18.57 -1.42 1.33
C GLN A 176 -19.69 -2.26 0.73
N LYS A 177 -20.79 -2.36 1.47
CA LYS A 177 -22.02 -2.96 0.95
C LYS A 177 -22.80 -1.93 0.17
N VAL A 178 -23.24 -2.30 -1.03
CA VAL A 178 -24.05 -1.47 -1.92
C VAL A 178 -25.28 -2.25 -2.34
N LEU A 179 -26.43 -1.56 -2.36
CA LEU A 179 -27.67 -2.14 -2.83
C LEU A 179 -27.71 -2.11 -4.37
N ILE A 180 -27.58 -3.27 -4.99
CA ILE A 180 -27.72 -3.47 -6.44
C ILE A 180 -29.02 -4.23 -6.69
N THR A 181 -29.96 -3.65 -7.43
CA THR A 181 -31.27 -4.27 -7.76
C THR A 181 -32.02 -4.88 -6.55
N GLY A 182 -31.88 -4.25 -5.37
CA GLY A 182 -32.51 -4.71 -4.12
C GLY A 182 -31.75 -5.82 -3.39
N LYS A 183 -30.62 -6.30 -3.93
CA LYS A 183 -29.69 -7.22 -3.29
C LYS A 183 -28.52 -6.44 -2.71
N GLU A 184 -28.12 -6.78 -1.50
CA GLU A 184 -26.93 -6.23 -0.89
C GLU A 184 -25.68 -6.95 -1.45
N VAL A 185 -24.78 -6.20 -2.07
CA VAL A 185 -23.54 -6.70 -2.68
C VAL A 185 -22.35 -6.05 -1.97
N THR A 186 -21.38 -6.85 -1.56
CA THR A 186 -20.14 -6.37 -0.98
C THR A 186 -19.12 -6.06 -2.07
N LEU A 187 -18.63 -4.83 -2.12
CA LEU A 187 -17.59 -4.38 -3.04
C LEU A 187 -16.30 -4.05 -2.29
N VAL A 188 -15.18 -4.56 -2.80
CA VAL A 188 -13.83 -4.35 -2.26
C VAL A 188 -13.27 -3.02 -2.74
N GLY A 189 -12.67 -2.26 -1.83
CA GLY A 189 -11.95 -1.02 -2.11
C GLY A 189 -12.84 0.18 -2.39
N LEU A 190 -14.16 0.01 -2.39
CA LEU A 190 -15.11 1.07 -2.77
C LEU A 190 -14.93 2.37 -1.97
N PRO A 191 -14.74 2.35 -0.64
CA PRO A 191 -14.50 3.58 0.14
C PRO A 191 -13.23 4.33 -0.32
N LEU A 192 -12.16 3.60 -0.63
CA LEU A 192 -10.89 4.19 -1.08
C LEU A 192 -11.00 4.73 -2.51
N ILE A 193 -11.70 4.00 -3.39
CA ILE A 193 -11.96 4.46 -4.76
C ILE A 193 -12.79 5.75 -4.72
N PHE A 194 -13.82 5.83 -3.89
CA PHE A 194 -14.63 7.04 -3.74
C PHE A 194 -13.82 8.22 -3.20
N GLN A 195 -13.02 8.00 -2.16
CA GLN A 195 -12.12 9.02 -1.61
C GLN A 195 -11.14 9.52 -2.68
N GLN A 196 -10.51 8.61 -3.44
CA GLN A 196 -9.58 8.96 -4.51
C GLN A 196 -10.24 9.82 -5.59
N PHE A 197 -11.46 9.48 -6.00
CA PHE A 197 -12.19 10.25 -7.00
C PHE A 197 -12.63 11.61 -6.46
N TYR A 198 -12.98 11.70 -5.16
CA TYR A 198 -13.31 12.96 -4.49
C TYR A 198 -12.11 13.90 -4.40
N GLU A 199 -10.95 13.41 -3.94
CA GLU A 199 -9.70 14.17 -3.86
C GLU A 199 -9.21 14.64 -5.25
N ALA A 200 -9.54 13.89 -6.30
CA ALA A 200 -9.28 14.27 -7.69
C ALA A 200 -10.35 15.18 -8.31
N GLU A 201 -11.29 15.70 -7.50
CA GLU A 201 -12.41 16.57 -7.92
C GLU A 201 -13.34 15.96 -9.00
N LYS A 202 -13.41 14.62 -9.09
CA LYS A 202 -14.22 13.92 -10.09
C LYS A 202 -15.68 13.81 -9.65
N THR A 203 -16.47 14.83 -9.98
CA THR A 203 -17.91 14.88 -9.68
C THR A 203 -18.70 13.66 -10.21
N PRO A 204 -19.86 13.28 -9.63
CA PRO A 204 -20.67 12.13 -10.06
C PRO A 204 -21.41 12.31 -11.41
N THR A 205 -20.67 12.65 -12.47
CA THR A 205 -21.17 12.79 -13.86
C THR A 205 -21.01 11.47 -14.61
N ASP A 206 -21.73 11.28 -15.72
CA ASP A 206 -21.64 10.05 -16.53
C ASP A 206 -20.20 9.73 -16.97
N THR A 207 -19.42 10.73 -17.38
CA THR A 207 -18.02 10.56 -17.77
C THR A 207 -17.14 10.01 -16.64
N ASN A 208 -17.27 10.56 -15.43
CA ASN A 208 -16.48 10.10 -14.28
C ASN A 208 -16.99 8.76 -13.74
N LEU A 209 -18.29 8.45 -13.93
CA LEU A 209 -18.84 7.14 -13.58
C LEU A 209 -18.29 6.02 -14.44
N ASP A 210 -18.02 6.25 -15.72
CA ASP A 210 -17.43 5.22 -16.59
C ASP A 210 -16.00 4.89 -16.14
N GLU A 211 -15.21 5.89 -15.77
CA GLU A 211 -13.87 5.69 -15.20
C GLU A 211 -13.93 5.00 -13.82
N LEU A 212 -14.89 5.40 -12.99
CA LEU A 212 -15.15 4.81 -11.67
C LEU A 212 -15.48 3.32 -11.80
N MET A 213 -16.39 2.97 -12.71
CA MET A 213 -16.76 1.59 -13.01
C MET A 213 -15.57 0.79 -13.52
N GLY A 214 -14.75 1.38 -14.41
CA GLY A 214 -13.51 0.76 -14.87
C GLY A 214 -12.56 0.42 -13.72
N THR A 215 -12.42 1.31 -12.75
CA THR A 215 -11.57 1.11 -11.55
C THR A 215 -12.14 0.02 -10.63
N ILE A 216 -13.46 0.00 -10.41
CA ILE A 216 -14.13 -0.99 -9.54
C ILE A 216 -14.03 -2.41 -10.11
N LYS A 217 -14.20 -2.56 -11.43
CA LYS A 217 -14.17 -3.85 -12.13
C LYS A 217 -12.81 -4.56 -12.06
N ILE A 218 -11.73 -3.85 -11.75
CA ILE A 218 -10.40 -4.45 -11.56
C ILE A 218 -10.40 -5.45 -10.41
N TYR A 219 -11.20 -5.21 -9.37
CA TYR A 219 -11.20 -5.99 -8.13
C TYR A 219 -12.53 -6.64 -7.81
N ASN A 220 -13.58 -6.26 -8.51
CA ASN A 220 -14.92 -6.77 -8.32
C ASN A 220 -15.38 -7.30 -9.69
N PRO A 221 -15.28 -8.61 -9.93
CA PRO A 221 -15.77 -9.20 -11.17
C PRO A 221 -17.27 -8.90 -11.32
N ILE A 222 -17.63 -8.12 -12.34
CA ILE A 222 -19.01 -7.76 -12.65
C ILE A 222 -19.35 -8.34 -14.02
N PRO A 223 -20.32 -9.27 -14.12
CA PRO A 223 -20.82 -9.77 -15.40
C PRO A 223 -21.35 -8.62 -16.27
N ALA A 224 -21.11 -8.69 -17.58
CA ALA A 224 -21.47 -7.61 -18.51
C ALA A 224 -22.99 -7.34 -18.52
N GLU A 225 -23.79 -8.38 -18.34
CA GLU A 225 -25.25 -8.33 -18.22
C GLU A 225 -25.73 -7.61 -16.95
N GLU A 226 -24.93 -7.60 -15.87
CA GLU A 226 -25.26 -6.93 -14.61
C GLU A 226 -24.68 -5.52 -14.52
N GLU A 227 -23.76 -5.14 -15.42
CA GLU A 227 -23.05 -3.86 -15.40
C GLU A 227 -23.99 -2.64 -15.34
N PRO A 228 -25.12 -2.57 -16.07
CA PRO A 228 -26.06 -1.45 -15.95
C PRO A 228 -26.65 -1.32 -14.53
N ALA A 229 -26.94 -2.46 -13.88
CA ALA A 229 -27.47 -2.48 -12.52
C ALA A 229 -26.42 -2.03 -11.50
N TYR A 230 -25.18 -2.49 -11.65
CA TYR A 230 -24.06 -2.07 -10.82
C TYR A 230 -23.75 -0.58 -10.98
N ARG A 231 -23.72 -0.09 -12.22
CA ARG A 231 -23.51 1.34 -12.55
C ARG A 231 -24.50 2.22 -11.80
N GLU A 232 -25.78 1.84 -11.78
CA GLU A 232 -26.81 2.61 -11.09
C GLU A 232 -26.66 2.60 -9.56
N GLY A 233 -26.39 1.44 -8.97
CA GLY A 233 -26.21 1.32 -7.53
C GLY A 233 -24.95 2.03 -7.03
N ILE A 234 -23.83 1.88 -7.76
CA ILE A 234 -22.56 2.55 -7.50
C ILE A 234 -22.71 4.07 -7.67
N ARG A 235 -23.42 4.53 -8.71
CA ARG A 235 -23.70 5.96 -8.91
C ARG A 235 -24.39 6.56 -7.68
N LYS A 236 -25.44 5.91 -7.17
CA LYS A 236 -26.15 6.38 -5.97
C LYS A 236 -25.23 6.41 -4.75
N ALA A 237 -24.44 5.35 -4.55
CA ALA A 237 -23.49 5.28 -3.44
C ALA A 237 -22.44 6.39 -3.52
N TYR A 238 -21.88 6.65 -4.72
CA TYR A 238 -20.87 7.67 -4.92
C TYR A 238 -21.45 9.09 -4.80
N MET A 239 -22.65 9.35 -5.32
CA MET A 239 -23.35 10.62 -5.10
C MET A 239 -23.54 10.90 -3.61
N ASN A 240 -24.02 9.91 -2.85
CA ASN A 240 -24.22 10.05 -1.41
C ASN A 240 -22.90 10.34 -0.69
N PHE A 241 -21.81 9.66 -1.06
CA PHE A 241 -20.48 9.95 -0.53
C PHE A 241 -20.03 11.38 -0.85
N TRP A 242 -20.10 11.77 -2.13
CA TRP A 242 -19.65 13.06 -2.62
C TRP A 242 -20.33 14.24 -1.93
N PHE A 243 -21.66 14.23 -1.85
CA PHE A 243 -22.39 15.33 -1.22
C PHE A 243 -22.18 15.37 0.30
N LYS A 244 -22.06 14.20 0.95
CA LYS A 244 -21.77 14.13 2.37
C LYS A 244 -20.39 14.72 2.72
N GLU A 245 -19.38 14.53 1.88
CA GLU A 245 -18.06 15.13 2.07
C GLU A 245 -18.01 16.61 1.66
N LYS A 246 -18.81 17.03 0.67
CA LYS A 246 -18.89 18.44 0.24
C LYS A 246 -19.62 19.35 1.23
N ASP A 247 -20.64 18.83 1.92
CA ASP A 247 -21.46 19.58 2.88
C ASP A 247 -20.80 19.64 4.29
N ARG A 248 -19.59 19.11 4.43
CA ARG A 248 -18.77 19.14 5.64
C ARG A 248 -17.70 20.22 5.57
#